data_AF-A0A7S1WME1-F1
#
_entry.id   AF-A0A7S1WME1-F1
#
_cell.length_a   1.000
_cell.length_b   1.000
_cell.length_c   1.000
_cell.angle_alpha   90.00
_cell.angle_beta   90.00
_cell.angle_gamma   90.00
#
_symmetry.space_group_name_H-M   'P 1'
#
loop_
_entity.id
_entity.type
_entity.pdbx_description
1 polymer ?
#
loop_
_entity_poly.entity_id
_entity_poly.type
_entity_poly.pdbx_seq_one_letter_code
_entity_poly.pdbx_strand_id
1 'polypeptide(L)'
;GMPRLLYHLAFVQCLVWIGNTAWTYYGAQWFANSVYDGDQHAPEGSAAYENYGAGMNAFSLGGQLRSGLQLISALVIIAILLGTPLRPRYIYGPCIYVGAVVSLLAAFAVGHSGVFAIICWTGSIMPETGSFAIPFGLVATLNKRAE
;
A
#
# COMPACT_ATOMS: atom_id res chain seq x y z
N GLY A 1 -31.28 12.89 -1.09
CA GLY A 1 -30.30 12.44 -0.09
C GLY A 1 -29.31 11.50 -0.76
N MET A 2 -28.02 11.60 -0.45
CA MET A 2 -27.02 10.70 -1.04
C MET A 2 -27.39 9.23 -0.77
N PRO A 3 -27.26 8.33 -1.78
CA PRO A 3 -27.46 6.91 -1.58
C PRO A 3 -26.64 6.39 -0.39
N ARG A 4 -27.21 5.51 0.45
CA ARG A 4 -26.52 4.87 1.60
C ARG A 4 -25.18 4.22 1.23
N LEU A 5 -25.04 3.84 -0.04
CA LEU A 5 -23.83 3.31 -0.65
C LEU A 5 -22.66 4.31 -0.61
N LEU A 6 -22.92 5.61 -0.84
CA LEU A 6 -21.88 6.65 -0.81
C LEU A 6 -21.35 6.89 0.60
N TYR A 7 -22.20 6.80 1.63
CA TYR A 7 -21.74 6.90 3.03
C TYR A 7 -20.84 5.72 3.42
N HIS A 8 -21.18 4.49 2.98
CA HIS A 8 -20.33 3.33 3.20
C HIS A 8 -18.99 3.45 2.48
N LEU A 9 -19.00 3.87 1.21
CA LEU A 9 -17.79 4.12 0.43
C LEU A 9 -16.91 5.19 1.05
N ALA A 10 -17.49 6.33 1.45
CA ALA A 10 -16.75 7.41 2.10
C ALA A 10 -16.11 6.94 3.41
N PHE A 11 -16.85 6.20 4.25
CA PHE A 11 -16.33 5.66 5.50
C PHE A 11 -15.16 4.70 5.27
N VAL A 12 -15.32 3.74 4.34
CA VAL A 12 -14.24 2.80 3.98
C VAL A 12 -13.02 3.55 3.44
N GLN A 13 -13.23 4.54 2.58
CA GLN A 13 -12.13 5.33 2.01
C GLN A 13 -11.38 6.15 3.09
N CYS A 14 -12.10 6.71 4.07
CA CYS A 14 -11.48 7.38 5.21
C CYS A 14 -10.61 6.43 6.03
N LEU A 15 -11.09 5.22 6.32
CA LEU A 15 -10.31 4.21 7.04
C LEU A 15 -9.05 3.78 6.29
N VAL A 16 -9.17 3.58 4.97
CA VAL A 16 -8.03 3.26 4.09
C VAL A 16 -7.00 4.39 4.14
N TRP A 17 -7.43 5.65 4.07
CA TRP A 17 -6.53 6.80 4.17
C TRP A 17 -5.83 6.88 5.53
N ILE A 18 -6.55 6.72 6.63
CA ILE A 18 -5.95 6.74 7.97
C ILE A 18 -4.86 5.66 8.08
N GLY A 19 -5.18 4.43 7.67
CA GLY A 19 -4.22 3.32 7.70
C GLY A 19 -3.02 3.59 6.80
N ASN A 20 -3.25 4.08 5.58
CA ASN A 20 -2.17 4.36 4.64
C ASN A 20 -1.25 5.48 5.11
N THR A 21 -1.82 6.55 5.64
CA THR A 21 -1.08 7.70 6.15
C THR A 21 -0.23 7.29 7.35
N ALA A 22 -0.80 6.56 8.31
CA ALA A 22 -0.03 6.03 9.44
C ALA A 22 1.10 5.10 8.97
N TRP A 23 0.79 4.16 8.09
CA TRP A 23 1.78 3.21 7.56
C TRP A 23 2.91 3.93 6.80
N THR A 24 2.59 4.95 6.01
CA THR A 24 3.56 5.74 5.25
C THR A 24 4.49 6.56 6.13
N TYR A 25 3.95 7.25 7.14
CA TYR A 25 4.75 8.08 8.03
C TYR A 25 5.61 7.26 9.01
N TYR A 26 5.05 6.19 9.58
CA TYR A 26 5.79 5.36 10.54
C TYR A 26 6.63 4.27 9.88
N GLY A 27 6.37 3.93 8.61
CA GLY A 27 7.09 2.89 7.88
C GLY A 27 8.59 3.17 7.78
N ALA A 28 8.98 4.43 7.59
CA ALA A 28 10.39 4.81 7.57
C ALA A 28 11.09 4.46 8.89
N GLN A 29 10.51 4.86 10.03
CA GLN A 29 11.05 4.55 11.35
C GLN A 29 11.04 3.04 11.64
N TRP A 30 10.01 2.33 11.21
CA TRP A 30 9.95 0.87 11.34
C TRP A 30 11.11 0.20 10.58
N PHE A 31 11.40 0.62 9.35
CA PHE A 31 12.54 0.11 8.58
C PHE A 31 13.86 0.38 9.29
N ALA A 32 14.13 1.64 9.66
CA ALA A 32 15.43 1.97 10.23
C ALA A 32 15.64 1.44 11.64
N ASN A 33 14.63 1.54 12.52
CA ASN A 33 14.80 1.19 13.93
C ASN A 33 14.50 -0.28 14.20
N SER A 34 13.45 -0.85 13.59
CA SER A 34 12.98 -2.21 13.93
C SER A 34 13.54 -3.29 13.00
N VAL A 35 13.79 -2.99 11.73
CA VAL A 35 14.32 -3.98 10.77
C VAL A 35 15.84 -3.96 10.73
N TYR A 36 16.46 -2.78 10.79
CA TYR A 36 17.91 -2.64 10.68
C TYR A 36 18.63 -2.38 12.02
N ASP A 37 17.90 -2.30 13.15
CA ASP A 37 18.43 -1.94 14.48
C ASP A 37 19.26 -0.63 14.45
N GLY A 38 18.83 0.31 13.63
CA GLY A 38 19.46 1.61 13.48
C GLY A 38 19.04 2.58 14.59
N ASP A 39 19.94 3.51 14.91
CA ASP A 39 19.64 4.62 15.79
C ASP A 39 20.17 5.93 15.19
N GLN A 40 19.25 6.87 14.96
CA GLN A 40 19.55 8.21 14.44
C GLN A 40 20.35 9.07 15.42
N HIS A 41 20.35 8.73 16.72
CA HIS A 41 21.04 9.47 17.77
C HIS A 41 22.41 8.85 18.13
N ALA A 42 22.77 7.72 17.52
CA ALA A 42 24.06 7.11 17.73
C ALA A 42 25.19 7.99 17.12
N PRO A 43 26.43 7.91 17.65
CA PRO A 43 27.54 8.69 17.13
C PRO A 43 27.76 8.44 15.63
N GLU A 44 28.07 9.49 14.87
CA GLU A 44 28.39 9.36 13.44
C GLU A 44 29.56 8.38 13.24
N GLY A 45 29.39 7.44 12.30
CA GLY A 45 30.34 6.35 12.04
C GLY A 45 30.22 5.13 12.96
N SER A 46 29.26 5.13 13.91
CA SER A 46 28.90 3.90 14.63
C SER A 46 28.04 2.99 13.76
N ALA A 47 28.13 1.67 14.01
CA ALA A 47 27.35 0.68 13.27
C ALA A 47 25.83 0.93 13.33
N ALA A 48 25.32 1.46 14.45
CA ALA A 48 23.90 1.79 14.60
C ALA A 48 23.47 3.00 13.74
N TYR A 49 24.35 3.99 13.56
CA TYR A 49 24.08 5.13 12.69
C TYR A 49 24.11 4.72 11.20
N GLU A 50 25.07 3.88 10.81
CA GLU A 50 25.15 3.35 9.45
C GLU A 50 23.95 2.45 9.11
N ASN A 51 23.52 1.61 10.05
CA ASN A 51 22.34 0.77 9.90
C ASN A 51 21.05 1.58 9.76
N TYR A 52 20.92 2.71 10.47
CA TYR A 52 19.79 3.63 10.30
C TYR A 52 19.74 4.16 8.85
N GLY A 53 20.89 4.58 8.32
CA GLY A 53 21.02 5.01 6.92
C GLY A 53 20.67 3.90 5.93
N ALA A 54 21.10 2.66 6.19
CA ALA A 54 20.75 1.51 5.37
C ALA A 54 19.24 1.21 5.37
N GLY A 55 18.59 1.31 6.54
CA GLY A 55 17.14 1.16 6.66
C GLY A 55 16.35 2.26 5.92
N MET A 56 16.81 3.51 5.99
CA MET A 56 16.23 4.63 5.22
C MET A 56 16.34 4.42 3.70
N ASN A 57 17.49 3.91 3.24
CA ASN A 57 17.69 3.56 1.83
C ASN A 57 16.79 2.39 1.40
N ALA A 58 16.66 1.36 2.25
CA ALA A 58 15.76 0.24 2.00
C ALA A 58 14.29 0.69 1.93
N PHE A 59 13.86 1.58 2.83
CA PHE A 59 12.53 2.19 2.78
C PHE A 59 12.32 2.96 1.45
N SER A 60 13.31 3.76 1.03
CA SER A 60 13.24 4.53 -0.21
C SER A 60 13.15 3.63 -1.45
N LEU A 61 13.97 2.58 -1.51
CA LEU A 61 13.92 1.58 -2.57
C LEU A 61 12.56 0.86 -2.59
N GLY A 62 12.09 0.44 -1.41
CA GLY A 62 10.76 -0.14 -1.26
C GLY A 62 9.66 0.82 -1.71
N GLY A 63 9.77 2.12 -1.41
CA GLY A 63 8.83 3.14 -1.84
C GLY A 63 8.77 3.32 -3.36
N GLN A 64 9.91 3.21 -4.04
CA GLN A 64 9.96 3.24 -5.51
C GLN A 64 9.28 2.00 -6.11
N LEU A 65 9.60 0.81 -5.60
CA LEU A 65 8.96 -0.44 -6.03
C LEU A 65 7.46 -0.43 -5.75
N ARG A 66 7.06 0.09 -4.59
CA ARG A 66 5.66 0.29 -4.17
C ARG A 66 4.91 1.15 -5.18
N SER A 67 5.48 2.29 -5.58
CA SER A 67 4.90 3.19 -6.58
C SER A 67 4.78 2.51 -7.96
N GLY A 68 5.82 1.76 -8.36
CA GLY A 68 5.80 1.00 -9.61
C GLY A 68 4.69 -0.06 -9.64
N LEU A 69 4.57 -0.84 -8.55
CA LEU A 69 3.52 -1.83 -8.41
C LEU A 69 2.12 -1.20 -8.39
N GLN A 70 1.96 -0.04 -7.73
CA GLN A 70 0.70 0.71 -7.72
C GLN A 70 0.25 1.06 -9.13
N LEU A 71 1.15 1.65 -9.92
CA LEU A 71 0.86 2.10 -11.28
C LEU A 71 0.45 0.92 -12.17
N ILE A 72 1.25 -0.16 -12.17
CA ILE A 72 0.97 -1.36 -12.97
C ILE A 72 -0.38 -1.97 -12.55
N SER A 73 -0.59 -2.12 -11.24
CA SER A 73 -1.81 -2.74 -10.71
C SER A 73 -3.05 -1.88 -10.99
N ALA A 74 -2.96 -0.56 -10.92
CA ALA A 74 -4.06 0.34 -11.26
C ALA A 74 -4.46 0.21 -12.74
N LEU A 75 -3.48 0.19 -13.65
CA LEU A 75 -3.72 -0.01 -15.07
C LEU A 75 -4.36 -1.37 -15.36
N VAL A 76 -3.88 -2.44 -14.72
CA VAL A 76 -4.46 -3.79 -14.84
C VAL A 76 -5.90 -3.82 -14.33
N ILE A 77 -6.19 -3.21 -13.17
CA ILE A 77 -7.54 -3.15 -12.61
C ILE A 77 -8.49 -2.40 -13.56
N ILE A 78 -8.07 -1.25 -14.09
CA ILE A 78 -8.87 -0.48 -15.06
C ILE A 78 -9.12 -1.31 -16.32
N ALA A 79 -8.09 -1.96 -16.87
CA ALA A 79 -8.23 -2.81 -18.05
C ALA A 79 -9.20 -3.97 -17.82
N ILE A 80 -9.15 -4.62 -16.66
CA ILE A 80 -10.09 -5.68 -16.28
C ILE A 80 -11.51 -5.13 -16.18
N LEU A 81 -11.70 -3.98 -15.53
CA LEU A 81 -13.03 -3.36 -15.37
C LEU A 81 -13.65 -2.94 -16.71
N LEU A 82 -12.84 -2.50 -17.68
CA LEU A 82 -13.31 -2.12 -19.01
C LEU A 82 -13.53 -3.32 -19.95
N GLY A 83 -12.69 -4.35 -19.82
CA GLY A 83 -12.69 -5.53 -20.71
C GLY A 83 -13.58 -6.67 -20.24
N THR A 84 -14.05 -6.66 -18.99
CA THR A 84 -14.84 -7.77 -18.43
C THR A 84 -16.07 -7.27 -17.66
N PRO A 85 -17.15 -8.07 -17.60
CA PRO A 85 -18.33 -7.77 -16.78
C PRO A 85 -18.13 -8.13 -15.29
N LEU A 86 -16.87 -8.28 -14.84
CA LEU A 86 -16.58 -8.66 -13.46
C LEU A 86 -17.08 -7.59 -12.50
N ARG A 87 -17.79 -8.03 -11.45
CA ARG A 87 -18.23 -7.12 -10.39
C ARG A 87 -17.00 -6.57 -9.66
N PRO A 88 -16.88 -5.25 -9.45
CA PRO A 88 -15.71 -4.65 -8.79
C PRO A 88 -15.35 -5.26 -7.43
N ARG A 89 -16.34 -5.79 -6.71
CA ARG A 89 -16.13 -6.51 -5.44
C ARG A 89 -15.13 -7.66 -5.53
N TYR A 90 -15.08 -8.35 -6.67
CA TYR A 90 -14.19 -9.51 -6.87
C TYR A 90 -12.75 -9.10 -7.14
N ILE A 91 -12.53 -7.83 -7.50
CA ILE A 91 -11.20 -7.24 -7.65
C ILE A 91 -10.77 -6.62 -6.32
N TYR A 92 -11.71 -5.97 -5.63
CA TYR A 92 -11.47 -5.31 -4.35
C TYR A 92 -11.09 -6.28 -3.21
N GLY A 93 -11.82 -7.39 -3.08
CA GLY A 93 -11.62 -8.37 -2.01
C GLY A 93 -10.19 -8.92 -1.96
N PRO A 94 -9.64 -9.43 -3.08
CA PRO A 94 -8.25 -9.86 -3.14
C PRO A 94 -7.24 -8.76 -2.81
N CYS A 95 -7.48 -7.52 -3.24
CA CYS A 95 -6.59 -6.40 -2.94
C CYS A 95 -6.49 -6.12 -1.44
N ILE A 96 -7.62 -6.13 -0.73
CA ILE A 96 -7.65 -6.01 0.74
C ILE A 96 -6.98 -7.21 1.39
N TYR A 97 -7.28 -8.42 0.92
CA TYR A 97 -6.74 -9.64 1.50
C TYR A 97 -5.21 -9.67 1.42
N VAL A 98 -4.64 -9.31 0.26
CA VAL A 98 -3.19 -9.20 0.10
C VAL A 98 -2.62 -8.20 1.10
N GLY A 99 -3.23 -7.01 1.22
CA GLY A 99 -2.81 -6.01 2.21
C GLY A 99 -2.83 -6.51 3.65
N ALA A 100 -3.90 -7.19 4.07
CA ALA A 100 -4.01 -7.74 5.40
C ALA A 100 -2.93 -8.80 5.67
N VAL A 101 -2.68 -9.69 4.70
CA VAL A 101 -1.63 -10.72 4.82
C VAL A 101 -0.25 -10.08 4.92
N VAL A 102 0.10 -9.14 4.05
CA VAL A 102 1.43 -8.50 4.09
C VAL A 102 1.62 -7.64 5.34
N SER A 103 0.58 -7.00 5.87
CA SER A 103 0.66 -6.29 7.15
C SER A 103 0.88 -7.26 8.33
N LEU A 104 0.24 -8.43 8.33
CA LEU A 104 0.50 -9.47 9.33
C LEU A 104 1.94 -10.02 9.21
N LEU A 105 2.40 -10.28 7.99
CA LEU A 105 3.77 -10.74 7.74
C LEU A 105 4.81 -9.68 8.16
N ALA A 106 4.53 -8.40 7.89
CA ALA A 106 5.36 -7.29 8.34
C ALA A 106 5.48 -7.24 9.87
N ALA A 107 4.38 -7.48 10.59
CA ALA A 107 4.37 -7.45 12.04
C ALA A 107 5.08 -8.65 12.70
N PHE A 108 4.91 -9.87 12.16
CA PHE A 108 5.32 -11.09 12.86
C PHE A 108 6.51 -11.83 12.24
N ALA A 109 6.79 -11.63 10.95
CA ALA A 109 7.73 -12.47 10.20
C ALA A 109 8.93 -11.71 9.60
N VAL A 110 8.89 -10.37 9.53
CA VAL A 110 9.99 -9.58 8.96
C VAL A 110 11.27 -9.65 9.78
N GLY A 111 11.18 -9.58 11.11
CA GLY A 111 12.35 -9.55 11.99
C GLY A 111 13.38 -8.51 11.50
N HIS A 112 14.62 -8.96 11.26
CA HIS A 112 15.73 -8.12 10.76
C HIS A 112 16.02 -8.27 9.26
N SER A 113 15.07 -8.82 8.48
CA SER A 113 15.27 -9.04 7.04
C SER A 113 14.81 -7.84 6.21
N GLY A 114 15.77 -7.02 5.77
CA GLY A 114 15.50 -5.86 4.92
C GLY A 114 14.81 -6.19 3.60
N VAL A 115 15.18 -7.29 2.95
CA VAL A 115 14.55 -7.73 1.69
C VAL A 115 13.09 -8.11 1.91
N PHE A 116 12.81 -8.84 2.99
CA PHE A 116 11.44 -9.25 3.28
C PHE A 116 10.57 -8.06 3.73
N ALA A 117 11.16 -7.10 4.44
CA ALA A 117 10.53 -5.82 4.74
C ALA A 117 10.14 -5.06 3.46
N ILE A 118 11.05 -4.97 2.47
CA ILE A 118 10.80 -4.32 1.17
C ILE A 118 9.64 -5.01 0.43
N ILE A 119 9.59 -6.34 0.43
CA ILE A 119 8.51 -7.10 -0.22
C ILE A 119 7.17 -6.80 0.46
N CYS A 120 7.11 -6.87 1.79
CA CYS A 120 5.89 -6.59 2.54
C CYS A 120 5.43 -5.14 2.36
N TRP A 121 6.38 -4.21 2.38
CA TRP A 121 6.14 -2.79 2.11
C TRP A 121 5.56 -2.55 0.72
N THR A 122 6.18 -3.15 -0.30
CA THR A 122 5.73 -3.06 -1.69
C THR A 122 4.32 -3.64 -1.85
N GLY A 123 4.07 -4.83 -1.29
CA GLY A 123 2.75 -5.49 -1.37
C GLY A 123 1.63 -4.76 -0.62
N SER A 124 1.97 -3.98 0.41
CA SER A 124 0.99 -3.24 1.23
C SER A 124 0.24 -2.15 0.46
N ILE A 125 0.64 -1.83 -0.77
CA ILE A 125 -0.04 -0.87 -1.64
C ILE A 125 -1.31 -1.41 -2.30
N MET A 126 -1.52 -2.73 -2.29
CA MET A 126 -2.65 -3.34 -2.99
C MET A 126 -4.04 -2.85 -2.53
N PRO A 127 -4.33 -2.71 -1.22
CA PRO A 127 -5.59 -2.13 -0.75
C PRO A 127 -5.80 -0.69 -1.25
N GLU A 128 -4.72 0.09 -1.30
CA GLU A 128 -4.72 1.47 -1.77
C GLU A 128 -5.07 1.51 -3.27
N THR A 129 -4.38 0.72 -4.08
CA THR A 129 -4.64 0.59 -5.52
C THR A 129 -6.08 0.18 -5.80
N GLY A 130 -6.59 -0.83 -5.10
CA GLY A 130 -7.98 -1.28 -5.26
C GLY A 130 -8.99 -0.20 -4.86
N SER A 131 -8.72 0.55 -3.80
CA SER A 131 -9.63 1.60 -3.29
C SER A 131 -9.68 2.81 -4.20
N PHE A 132 -8.57 3.17 -4.85
CA PHE A 132 -8.55 4.29 -5.80
C PHE A 132 -9.00 3.89 -7.21
N ALA A 133 -8.62 2.73 -7.73
CA ALA A 133 -8.94 2.36 -9.11
C ALA A 133 -10.43 2.06 -9.33
N ILE A 134 -11.14 1.53 -8.33
CA ILE A 134 -12.54 1.12 -8.48
C ILE A 134 -13.52 2.29 -8.65
N PRO A 135 -13.47 3.37 -7.85
CA PRO A 135 -14.30 4.56 -8.08
C PRO A 135 -14.09 5.16 -9.47
N PHE A 136 -12.84 5.29 -9.94
CA PHE A 136 -12.55 5.80 -11.28
C PHE A 136 -13.04 4.86 -12.40
N GLY A 137 -12.84 3.55 -12.24
CA GLY A 137 -13.37 2.55 -13.19
C GLY A 137 -14.90 2.54 -13.25
N LEU A 138 -15.58 2.76 -12.12
CA LEU A 138 -17.03 2.90 -12.06
C LEU A 138 -17.52 4.15 -12.80
N VAL A 139 -16.87 5.31 -12.58
CA VAL A 139 -17.20 6.54 -13.30
C VAL A 139 -16.96 6.38 -14.81
N ALA A 140 -15.84 5.79 -15.23
CA ALA A 140 -15.55 5.54 -16.63
C ALA A 140 -16.59 4.62 -17.30
N THR A 141 -17.02 3.56 -16.60
CA THR A 141 -18.06 2.65 -17.09
C THR A 141 -19.43 3.33 -17.18
N LEU A 142 -19.75 4.22 -16.24
CA LEU A 142 -21.00 4.99 -16.25
C LEU A 142 -21.03 6.01 -17.39
N ASN A 143 -19.93 6.72 -17.64
CA ASN A 143 -19.82 7.67 -18.76
C ASN A 143 -19.97 6.95 -20.12
N LYS A 144 -19.32 5.80 -20.32
CA LYS A 144 -19.43 5.03 -21.57
C LYS A 144 -20.83 4.48 -21.85
N ARG A 145 -21.68 4.36 -20.82
CA ARG A 145 -23.10 3.97 -20.98
C ARG A 145 -24.04 5.15 -21.24
N ALA A 146 -23.54 6.37 -21.06
CA ALA A 146 -24.29 7.60 -21.30
C ALA A 146 -24.05 8.17 -22.72
N GLU A 147 -22.98 7.72 -23.40
CA GLU A 147 -22.79 7.84 -24.86
C GLU A 147 -23.60 6.78 -25.62
#